data_AF-A0A3P3XUY6-F1
#
_entry.id   AF-A0A3P3XUY6-F1
#
_cell.length_a   1.000
_cell.length_b   1.000
_cell.length_c   1.000
_cell.angle_alpha   90.00
_cell.angle_beta   90.00
_cell.angle_gamma   90.00
#
_symmetry.space_group_name_H-M   'P 1'
#
loop_
_entity.id
_entity.type
_entity.pdbx_description
1 polymer ?
#
loop_
_entity_poly.entity_id
_entity_poly.type
_entity_poly.pdbx_seq_one_letter_code
_entity_poly.pdbx_strand_id
1 'polypeptide(L)'
;MKKSEKLILESSNPDEYVSNSLKSRLSPAEKAKLARLWMENTGYTRDDIIRARNRNIYWRKRKMEGAAERTRRRMEEHDYSQSKNIEWTREHLSEFLTLNRKDMYGRYLHRDWELAAQFETSIPSIQYLRRKYNKVRKMLGPAARREKIIDYMSCSELVLQHGGPKSRKRKRSSLPS
;
A
#
# COMPACT_ATOMS: atom_id res chain seq x y z
N MET A 1 8.64 -40.92 17.07
CA MET A 1 8.77 -39.59 16.42
C MET A 1 9.28 -39.79 15.00
N LYS A 2 8.63 -39.24 13.99
CA LYS A 2 9.03 -39.40 12.58
C LYS A 2 10.36 -38.66 12.34
N LYS A 3 11.19 -39.13 11.39
CA LYS A 3 12.48 -38.49 11.04
C LYS A 3 12.35 -36.99 10.74
N SER A 4 11.27 -36.59 10.08
CA SER A 4 10.95 -35.19 9.78
C SER A 4 10.58 -34.35 10.99
N GLU A 5 9.94 -34.95 12.00
CA GLU A 5 9.60 -34.26 13.26
C GLU A 5 10.89 -33.96 14.04
N LYS A 6 11.82 -34.94 14.07
CA LYS A 6 13.13 -34.80 14.72
C LYS A 6 13.96 -33.69 14.09
N LEU A 7 14.06 -33.67 12.77
CA LEU A 7 14.73 -32.60 12.01
C LEU A 7 14.16 -31.19 12.29
N ILE A 8 12.85 -31.07 12.51
CA ILE A 8 12.23 -29.79 12.84
C ILE A 8 12.61 -29.35 14.25
N LEU A 9 12.60 -30.25 15.23
CA LEU A 9 12.95 -29.93 16.61
C LEU A 9 14.46 -29.67 16.80
N GLU A 10 15.31 -30.29 15.98
CA GLU A 10 16.77 -30.10 15.99
C GLU A 10 17.23 -28.90 15.17
N SER A 11 16.30 -28.14 14.58
CA SER A 11 16.65 -26.95 13.79
C SER A 11 17.31 -25.91 14.70
N SER A 12 18.50 -25.42 14.32
CA SER A 12 19.30 -24.54 15.19
C SER A 12 18.83 -23.09 15.17
N ASN A 13 18.10 -22.69 14.13
CA ASN A 13 17.63 -21.32 13.93
C ASN A 13 16.29 -21.28 13.16
N PRO A 14 15.60 -20.12 13.15
CA PRO A 14 14.31 -19.96 12.47
C PRO A 14 14.33 -20.25 10.96
N ASP A 15 15.42 -19.96 10.25
CA ASP A 15 15.52 -20.19 8.79
C ASP A 15 15.64 -21.68 8.46
N GLU A 16 16.38 -22.43 9.28
CA GLU A 16 16.48 -23.89 9.20
C GLU A 16 15.15 -24.56 9.56
N TYR A 17 14.51 -24.10 10.64
CA TYR A 17 13.18 -24.56 11.06
C TYR A 17 12.16 -24.42 9.91
N VAL A 18 12.10 -23.26 9.26
CA VAL A 18 11.18 -23.02 8.13
C VAL A 18 11.49 -23.96 6.97
N SER A 19 12.77 -24.20 6.68
CA SER A 19 13.21 -25.07 5.58
C SER A 19 12.86 -26.54 5.84
N ASN A 20 13.10 -27.04 7.06
CA ASN A 20 12.77 -28.40 7.47
C ASN A 20 11.25 -28.60 7.56
N SER A 21 10.52 -27.61 8.07
CA SER A 21 9.06 -27.59 8.10
C SER A 21 8.47 -27.65 6.69
N LEU A 22 9.04 -26.94 5.71
CA LEU A 22 8.62 -26.99 4.31
C LEU A 22 8.86 -28.35 3.66
N LYS A 23 10.01 -28.98 3.92
CA LYS A 23 10.36 -30.31 3.39
C LYS A 23 9.53 -31.42 4.02
N SER A 24 8.99 -31.20 5.22
CA SER A 24 8.20 -32.20 5.93
C SER A 24 6.79 -32.36 5.33
N ARG A 25 6.37 -33.62 5.17
CA ARG A 25 4.99 -34.01 4.77
C ARG A 25 4.01 -34.02 5.95
N LEU A 26 4.31 -33.31 7.02
CA LEU A 26 3.46 -33.22 8.20
C LEU A 26 2.22 -32.36 7.93
N SER A 27 1.13 -32.71 8.57
CA SER A 27 -0.11 -31.93 8.57
C SER A 27 0.09 -30.56 9.25
N PRO A 28 -0.75 -29.56 8.96
CA PRO A 28 -0.70 -28.27 9.65
C PRO A 28 -0.81 -28.36 11.17
N ALA A 29 -1.61 -29.30 11.68
CA ALA A 29 -1.78 -29.53 13.12
C ALA A 29 -0.49 -30.07 13.77
N GLU A 30 0.16 -31.05 13.13
CA GLU A 30 1.46 -31.57 13.56
C GLU A 30 2.53 -30.46 13.55
N LYS A 31 2.58 -29.65 12.49
CA LYS A 31 3.52 -28.51 12.40
C LYS A 31 3.28 -27.45 13.47
N ALA A 32 2.03 -27.16 13.80
CA ALA A 32 1.69 -26.22 14.85
C ALA A 32 2.15 -26.72 16.24
N LYS A 33 2.00 -28.03 16.51
CA LYS A 33 2.51 -28.65 17.74
C LYS A 33 4.04 -28.57 17.80
N LEU A 34 4.73 -28.90 16.72
CA LEU A 34 6.20 -28.83 16.65
C LEU A 34 6.72 -27.40 16.76
N ALA A 35 6.01 -26.42 16.19
CA ALA A 35 6.37 -25.02 16.33
C ALA A 35 6.44 -24.59 17.79
N ARG A 36 5.43 -24.96 18.59
CA ARG A 36 5.38 -24.64 20.02
C ARG A 36 6.54 -25.27 20.77
N LEU A 37 6.74 -26.58 20.59
CA LEU A 37 7.84 -27.31 21.22
C LEU A 37 9.22 -26.77 20.82
N TRP A 38 9.42 -26.43 19.55
CA TRP A 38 10.67 -25.86 19.08
C TRP A 38 10.94 -24.48 19.66
N MET A 39 9.92 -23.61 19.74
CA MET A 39 10.02 -22.29 20.37
C MET A 39 10.31 -22.41 21.88
N GLU A 40 9.64 -23.33 22.58
CA GLU A 40 9.91 -23.62 23.99
C GLU A 40 11.36 -24.07 24.23
N ASN A 41 11.89 -24.92 23.36
CA ASN A 41 13.25 -25.45 23.50
C ASN A 41 14.37 -24.48 23.10
N THR A 42 14.10 -23.54 22.20
CA THR A 42 15.13 -22.65 21.63
C THR A 42 15.05 -21.20 22.12
N GLY A 43 13.91 -20.81 22.73
CA GLY A 43 13.65 -19.44 23.13
C GLY A 43 13.29 -18.50 21.98
N TYR A 44 13.24 -19.00 20.73
CA TYR A 44 12.77 -18.20 19.59
C TYR A 44 11.27 -17.95 19.65
N THR A 45 10.85 -16.81 19.09
CA THR A 45 9.45 -16.38 19.11
C THR A 45 8.73 -16.70 17.81
N ARG A 46 7.39 -16.58 17.86
CA ARG A 46 6.56 -16.65 16.66
C ARG A 46 6.97 -15.62 15.60
N ASP A 47 7.37 -14.43 16.03
CA ASP A 47 7.79 -13.36 15.12
C ASP A 47 9.10 -13.70 14.41
N ASP A 48 10.01 -14.43 15.05
CA ASP A 48 11.23 -14.94 14.43
C ASP A 48 10.94 -15.92 13.30
N ILE A 49 10.00 -16.85 13.53
CA ILE A 49 9.53 -17.79 12.51
C ILE A 49 8.86 -17.02 11.36
N ILE A 50 8.03 -16.01 11.66
CA ILE A 50 7.37 -15.20 10.63
C ILE A 50 8.41 -14.42 9.81
N ARG A 51 9.42 -13.83 10.45
CA ARG A 51 10.52 -13.11 9.78
C ARG A 51 11.30 -14.05 8.86
N ALA A 52 11.71 -15.22 9.34
CA ALA A 52 12.40 -16.23 8.54
C ALA A 52 11.53 -16.73 7.37
N ARG A 53 10.25 -17.01 7.63
CA ARG A 53 9.28 -17.39 6.59
C ARG A 53 9.16 -16.34 5.50
N ASN A 54 9.12 -15.06 5.86
CA ASN A 54 9.02 -13.95 4.91
C ASN A 54 10.28 -13.77 4.06
N ARG A 55 11.46 -14.19 4.54
CA ARG A 55 12.72 -14.19 3.77
C ARG A 55 12.85 -15.41 2.85
N ASN A 56 12.25 -16.53 3.22
CA ASN A 56 12.35 -17.80 2.48
C ASN A 56 11.81 -17.69 1.03
N ILE A 57 12.62 -18.12 0.06
CA ILE A 57 12.33 -17.99 -1.38
C ILE A 57 11.02 -18.66 -1.78
N TYR A 58 10.74 -19.87 -1.26
CA TYR A 58 9.52 -20.60 -1.57
C TYR A 58 8.28 -19.82 -1.13
N TRP A 59 8.27 -19.35 0.13
CA TRP A 59 7.15 -18.59 0.66
C TRP A 59 6.98 -17.22 -0.01
N ARG A 60 8.09 -16.57 -0.39
CA ARG A 60 8.03 -15.34 -1.19
C ARG A 60 7.38 -15.60 -2.55
N LYS A 61 7.80 -16.63 -3.28
CA LYS A 61 7.21 -16.99 -4.58
C LYS A 61 5.72 -17.32 -4.43
N ARG A 62 5.36 -18.14 -3.44
CA ARG A 62 3.98 -18.52 -3.16
C ARG A 62 3.10 -17.36 -2.70
N LYS A 63 3.65 -16.39 -1.95
CA LYS A 63 2.93 -15.15 -1.59
C LYS A 63 2.68 -14.27 -2.80
N MET A 64 3.62 -14.21 -3.74
CA MET A 64 3.50 -13.45 -4.98
C MET A 64 2.61 -14.13 -6.02
N GLU A 65 2.41 -15.44 -5.91
CA GLU A 65 1.49 -16.19 -6.75
C GLU A 65 0.07 -15.63 -6.64
N GLY A 66 -0.53 -15.31 -7.79
CA GLY A 66 -1.84 -14.65 -7.87
C GLY A 66 -1.87 -13.21 -7.35
N ALA A 67 -0.73 -12.57 -7.06
CA ALA A 67 -0.71 -11.18 -6.59
C ALA A 67 -1.21 -10.21 -7.65
N ALA A 68 -0.86 -10.42 -8.92
CA ALA A 68 -1.37 -9.64 -10.03
C ALA A 68 -2.90 -9.76 -10.14
N GLU A 69 -3.41 -10.99 -10.08
CA GLU A 69 -4.85 -11.27 -10.14
C GLU A 69 -5.62 -10.66 -8.96
N ARG A 70 -5.11 -10.82 -7.73
CA ARG A 70 -5.71 -10.19 -6.54
C ARG A 70 -5.69 -8.67 -6.62
N THR A 71 -4.64 -8.10 -7.20
CA THR A 71 -4.54 -6.65 -7.40
C THR A 71 -5.56 -6.21 -8.45
N ARG A 72 -5.66 -6.91 -9.58
CA ARG A 72 -6.66 -6.66 -10.62
C ARG A 72 -8.07 -6.71 -10.06
N ARG A 73 -8.45 -7.81 -9.40
CA ARG A 73 -9.77 -7.98 -8.79
C ARG A 73 -10.09 -6.88 -7.77
N ARG A 74 -9.12 -6.48 -6.96
CA ARG A 74 -9.28 -5.36 -6.02
C ARG A 74 -9.48 -4.03 -6.73
N MET A 75 -8.78 -3.80 -7.84
CA MET A 75 -8.96 -2.58 -8.63
C MET A 75 -10.36 -2.56 -9.26
N GLU A 76 -10.82 -3.68 -9.82
CA GLU A 76 -12.17 -3.82 -10.38
C GLU A 76 -13.26 -3.64 -9.32
N GLU A 77 -13.10 -4.23 -8.14
CA GLU A 77 -14.07 -4.14 -7.03
C GLU A 77 -14.19 -2.72 -6.46
N HIS A 78 -13.14 -1.91 -6.58
CA HIS A 78 -13.08 -0.57 -6.01
C HIS A 78 -12.84 0.52 -7.06
N ASP A 79 -13.30 0.28 -8.28
CA ASP A 79 -13.43 1.34 -9.27
C ASP A 79 -14.83 1.96 -9.17
N TYR A 80 -14.91 3.06 -8.42
CA TYR A 80 -16.16 3.82 -8.25
C TYR A 80 -16.30 4.93 -9.31
N SER A 81 -15.37 5.03 -10.26
CA SER A 81 -15.35 6.12 -11.23
C SER A 81 -16.47 6.05 -12.28
N GLN A 82 -17.06 4.88 -12.48
CA GLN A 82 -18.00 4.63 -13.59
C GLN A 82 -17.46 5.13 -14.95
N SER A 83 -16.14 5.01 -15.18
CA SER A 83 -15.42 5.52 -16.36
C SER A 83 -15.41 7.05 -16.51
N LYS A 84 -15.75 7.80 -15.45
CA LYS A 84 -15.66 9.26 -15.41
C LYS A 84 -14.35 9.71 -14.79
N ASN A 85 -13.78 10.78 -15.33
CA ASN A 85 -12.65 11.45 -14.69
C ASN A 85 -13.18 12.46 -13.69
N ILE A 86 -12.80 12.31 -12.42
CA ILE A 86 -13.07 13.32 -11.41
C ILE A 86 -12.25 14.59 -11.69
N GLU A 87 -12.90 15.75 -11.59
CA GLU A 87 -12.20 17.02 -11.51
C GLU A 87 -11.88 17.34 -10.05
N TRP A 88 -10.59 17.46 -9.71
CA TRP A 88 -10.15 17.82 -8.35
C TRP A 88 -10.21 19.34 -8.14
N THR A 89 -11.43 19.84 -7.96
CA THR A 89 -11.69 21.25 -7.61
C THR A 89 -11.10 21.62 -6.25
N ARG A 90 -11.09 22.92 -5.90
CA ARG A 90 -10.66 23.36 -4.56
C ARG A 90 -11.49 22.72 -3.47
N GLU A 91 -12.79 22.58 -3.71
CA GLU A 91 -13.77 22.04 -2.79
C GLU A 91 -13.46 20.57 -2.52
N HIS A 92 -13.29 19.76 -3.58
CA HIS A 92 -12.88 18.36 -3.45
C HIS A 92 -11.52 18.20 -2.77
N LEU A 93 -10.55 19.06 -3.09
CA LEU A 93 -9.24 19.03 -2.44
C LEU A 93 -9.33 19.39 -0.95
N SER A 94 -10.17 20.37 -0.59
CA SER A 94 -10.42 20.69 0.81
C SER A 94 -11.05 19.50 1.53
N GLU A 95 -12.12 18.94 0.99
CA GLU A 95 -12.77 17.77 1.59
C GLU A 95 -11.78 16.61 1.73
N PHE A 96 -11.00 16.32 0.69
CA PHE A 96 -9.95 15.31 0.71
C PHE A 96 -8.96 15.56 1.85
N LEU A 97 -8.47 16.78 2.05
CA LEU A 97 -7.55 17.09 3.16
C LEU A 97 -8.18 16.92 4.54
N THR A 98 -9.50 17.13 4.66
CA THR A 98 -10.23 16.86 5.91
C THR A 98 -10.25 15.37 6.22
N LEU A 99 -10.46 14.52 5.21
CA LEU A 99 -10.52 13.07 5.35
C LEU A 99 -9.14 12.39 5.32
N ASN A 100 -8.11 13.04 4.75
CA ASN A 100 -6.76 12.49 4.62
C ASN A 100 -5.92 12.64 5.90
N ARG A 101 -6.54 12.44 7.07
CA ARG A 101 -5.89 12.52 8.38
C ARG A 101 -5.20 11.21 8.75
N LYS A 102 -4.21 11.34 9.62
CA LYS A 102 -3.50 10.21 10.21
C LYS A 102 -3.76 10.14 11.72
N ASP A 103 -3.74 8.92 12.25
CA ASP A 103 -3.71 8.68 13.68
C ASP A 103 -2.33 9.02 14.30
N MET A 104 -2.22 8.85 15.61
CA MET A 104 -0.96 9.06 16.35
C MET A 104 0.17 8.12 15.93
N TYR A 105 -0.14 7.01 15.26
CA TYR A 105 0.82 6.03 14.73
C TYR A 105 1.19 6.29 13.27
N GLY A 106 0.69 7.38 12.68
CA GLY A 106 0.96 7.77 11.30
C GLY A 106 0.18 6.99 10.24
N ARG A 107 -0.83 6.22 10.64
CA ARG A 107 -1.72 5.47 9.74
C ARG A 107 -2.90 6.33 9.32
N TYR A 108 -3.33 6.22 8.08
CA TYR A 108 -4.50 6.97 7.61
C TYR A 108 -5.78 6.47 8.29
N LEU A 109 -6.61 7.42 8.76
CA LEU A 109 -7.89 7.11 9.38
C LEU A 109 -8.87 6.50 8.37
N HIS A 110 -8.95 7.11 7.18
CA HIS A 110 -9.72 6.58 6.06
C HIS A 110 -8.82 5.77 5.12
N ARG A 111 -9.29 4.60 4.70
CA ARG A 111 -8.63 3.73 3.73
C ARG A 111 -8.78 4.28 2.32
N ASP A 112 -7.91 3.86 1.39
CA ASP A 112 -7.96 4.37 0.02
C ASP A 112 -9.31 4.08 -0.66
N TRP A 113 -9.91 2.91 -0.43
CA TRP A 113 -11.20 2.53 -1.03
C TRP A 113 -12.38 3.32 -0.46
N GLU A 114 -12.32 3.75 0.81
CA GLU A 114 -13.36 4.59 1.43
C GLU A 114 -13.37 5.98 0.79
N LEU A 115 -12.17 6.55 0.59
CA LEU A 115 -12.03 7.81 -0.14
C LEU A 115 -12.40 7.65 -1.61
N ALA A 116 -12.04 6.53 -2.24
CA ALA A 116 -12.38 6.27 -3.64
C ALA A 116 -13.90 6.23 -3.84
N ALA A 117 -14.63 5.60 -2.91
CA ALA A 117 -16.09 5.59 -2.90
C ALA A 117 -16.68 7.00 -2.67
N GLN A 118 -16.17 7.74 -1.68
CA GLN A 118 -16.65 9.09 -1.34
C GLN A 118 -16.52 10.07 -2.52
N PHE A 119 -15.42 10.00 -3.26
CA PHE A 119 -15.13 10.89 -4.37
C PHE A 119 -15.52 10.31 -5.74
N GLU A 120 -16.26 9.19 -5.77
CA GLU A 120 -16.66 8.51 -7.01
C GLU A 120 -15.47 8.35 -7.98
N THR A 121 -14.38 7.79 -7.47
CA THR A 121 -13.12 7.66 -8.21
C THR A 121 -12.45 6.32 -7.94
N SER A 122 -11.28 6.10 -8.52
CA SER A 122 -10.51 4.87 -8.36
C SER A 122 -9.50 5.00 -7.21
N ILE A 123 -9.13 3.86 -6.60
CA ILE A 123 -8.05 3.80 -5.61
C ILE A 123 -6.75 4.47 -6.12
N PRO A 124 -6.29 4.25 -7.37
CA PRO A 124 -5.12 4.94 -7.91
C PRO A 124 -5.20 6.47 -7.85
N SER A 125 -6.38 7.07 -8.08
CA SER A 125 -6.59 8.53 -8.00
C SER A 125 -6.37 9.04 -6.58
N ILE A 126 -6.90 8.35 -5.58
CA ILE A 126 -6.70 8.69 -4.15
C ILE A 126 -5.21 8.57 -3.77
N GLN A 127 -4.56 7.49 -4.20
CA GLN A 127 -3.14 7.28 -3.92
C GLN A 127 -2.27 8.35 -4.58
N TYR A 128 -2.62 8.78 -5.79
CA TYR A 128 -1.98 9.90 -6.46
C TYR A 128 -2.10 11.19 -5.63
N LEU A 129 -3.31 11.54 -5.17
CA LEU A 129 -3.51 12.70 -4.30
C LEU A 129 -2.72 12.62 -2.99
N ARG A 130 -2.64 11.44 -2.36
CA ARG A 130 -1.84 11.25 -1.14
C ARG A 130 -0.36 11.51 -1.39
N ARG A 131 0.20 10.93 -2.45
CA ARG A 131 1.61 11.15 -2.84
C ARG A 131 1.87 12.63 -3.10
N LYS A 132 0.96 13.28 -3.80
CA LYS A 132 1.02 14.70 -4.11
C LYS A 132 0.95 15.58 -2.86
N TYR A 133 0.00 15.34 -1.97
CA TYR A 133 -0.12 16.03 -0.68
C TYR A 133 1.17 15.90 0.13
N ASN A 134 1.72 14.69 0.24
CA ASN A 134 2.96 14.44 0.99
C ASN A 134 4.14 15.22 0.36
N LYS A 135 4.23 15.27 -0.98
CA LYS A 135 5.25 16.06 -1.68
C LYS A 135 5.08 17.56 -1.43
N VAL A 136 3.86 18.08 -1.54
CA VAL A 136 3.55 19.50 -1.26
C VAL A 136 3.89 19.87 0.18
N ARG A 137 3.51 19.05 1.16
CA ARG A 137 3.88 19.26 2.56
C ARG A 137 5.39 19.21 2.79
N LYS A 138 6.10 18.31 2.12
CA LYS A 138 7.56 18.26 2.20
C LYS A 138 8.21 19.54 1.63
N MET A 139 7.66 20.12 0.57
CA MET A 139 8.18 21.34 -0.05
C MET A 139 7.86 22.61 0.75
N LEU A 140 6.64 22.70 1.30
CA LEU A 140 6.19 23.89 2.04
C LEU A 140 6.59 23.87 3.54
N GLY A 141 6.98 22.69 4.05
CA GLY A 141 7.34 22.50 5.45
C GLY A 141 6.13 22.20 6.36
N PRO A 142 6.39 21.86 7.63
CA PRO A 142 5.36 21.40 8.57
C PRO A 142 4.33 22.48 8.94
N ALA A 143 4.72 23.75 8.94
CA ALA A 143 3.89 24.91 9.28
C ALA A 143 3.06 25.47 8.10
N ALA A 144 3.04 24.78 6.96
CA ALA A 144 2.31 25.21 5.77
C ALA A 144 0.80 25.32 6.07
N ARG A 145 0.23 26.50 5.81
CA ARG A 145 -1.22 26.73 5.93
C ARG A 145 -1.98 25.84 4.94
N ARG A 146 -3.14 25.36 5.37
CA ARG A 146 -4.00 24.46 4.59
C ARG A 146 -4.38 25.06 3.23
N GLU A 147 -4.74 26.33 3.18
CA GLU A 147 -5.06 27.05 1.93
C GLU A 147 -3.92 26.98 0.93
N LYS A 148 -2.68 27.24 1.38
CA LYS A 148 -1.50 27.18 0.53
C LYS A 148 -1.23 25.76 0.03
N ILE A 149 -1.53 24.73 0.83
CA ILE A 149 -1.45 23.34 0.37
C ILE A 149 -2.47 23.11 -0.75
N ILE A 150 -3.72 23.57 -0.58
CA ILE A 150 -4.77 23.46 -1.61
C ILE A 150 -4.34 24.18 -2.88
N ASP A 151 -3.82 25.41 -2.79
CA ASP A 151 -3.35 26.19 -3.94
C ASP A 151 -2.32 25.40 -4.77
N TYR A 152 -1.28 24.87 -4.12
CA TYR A 152 -0.24 24.09 -4.78
C TYR A 152 -0.78 22.77 -5.35
N MET A 153 -1.73 22.15 -4.67
CA MET A 153 -2.40 20.97 -5.20
C MET A 153 -3.24 21.34 -6.44
N SER A 154 -4.04 22.39 -6.42
CA SER A 154 -4.83 22.82 -7.59
C SER A 154 -3.94 23.22 -8.78
N CYS A 155 -2.85 23.95 -8.56
CA CYS A 155 -1.96 24.40 -9.64
C CYS A 155 -1.33 23.25 -10.43
N SER A 156 -0.99 22.13 -9.79
CA SER A 156 -0.38 21.03 -10.52
C SER A 156 -1.38 20.25 -11.38
N GLU A 157 -2.67 20.25 -11.04
CA GLU A 157 -3.71 19.65 -11.90
C GLU A 157 -3.89 20.48 -13.18
N LEU A 158 -3.93 21.81 -13.05
CA LEU A 158 -3.99 22.72 -14.19
C LEU A 158 -2.81 22.55 -15.16
N VAL A 159 -1.60 22.34 -14.64
CA VAL A 159 -0.40 22.10 -15.47
C VAL A 159 -0.47 20.77 -16.21
N LEU A 160 -1.04 19.72 -15.60
CA LEU A 160 -1.19 18.41 -16.22
C LEU A 160 -2.33 18.37 -17.24
N GLN A 161 -3.44 19.07 -16.98
CA GLN A 161 -4.60 19.12 -17.86
C GLN A 161 -4.46 20.09 -19.03
N HIS A 162 -3.71 21.19 -18.87
CA HIS A 162 -3.60 22.23 -19.90
C HIS A 162 -2.20 22.42 -20.45
N GLY A 163 -1.20 21.67 -19.99
CA GLY A 163 0.21 21.98 -20.18
C GLY A 163 0.60 23.18 -19.31
N GLY A 164 1.86 23.21 -18.85
CA GLY A 164 2.32 24.29 -17.97
C GLY A 164 2.14 25.70 -18.56
N PRO A 165 2.48 26.77 -17.82
CA PRO A 165 2.19 28.17 -18.20
C PRO A 165 2.52 28.58 -19.65
N LYS A 166 3.46 27.88 -20.30
CA LYS A 166 3.85 28.05 -21.71
C LYS A 166 2.80 27.59 -22.75
N SER A 167 1.91 26.65 -22.43
CA SER A 167 0.87 26.18 -23.38
C SER A 167 -0.24 27.21 -23.59
N ARG A 168 -0.57 27.99 -22.56
CA ARG A 168 -1.58 29.06 -22.62
C ARG A 168 -1.20 30.18 -23.59
N LYS A 169 0.10 30.46 -23.76
CA LYS A 169 0.58 31.45 -24.75
C LYS A 169 0.32 31.02 -26.20
N ARG A 170 0.41 29.72 -26.50
CA ARG A 170 0.17 29.20 -27.86
C ARG A 170 -1.29 29.25 -28.31
N LYS A 171 -2.24 29.14 -27.37
CA LYS A 171 -3.68 29.10 -27.69
C LYS A 171 -4.29 30.50 -27.93
N ARG A 172 -3.66 31.56 -27.41
CA ARG A 172 -4.11 32.95 -27.61
C ARG A 172 -3.60 33.59 -28.91
N SER A 173 -2.56 33.04 -29.52
CA SER A 173 -1.99 33.53 -30.79
C SER A 173 -2.61 32.91 -32.05
N SER A 174 -3.67 32.09 -31.90
CA SER A 174 -4.31 31.36 -33.00
C SER A 174 -5.79 31.71 -33.20
N LEU A 175 -6.25 32.85 -32.67
CA LEU A 175 -7.56 33.40 -33.04
C LEU A 175 -7.33 34.46 -34.13
N PRO A 176 -7.93 34.32 -35.33
CA PRO A 176 -7.89 35.37 -36.33
C PRO A 176 -8.68 36.58 -35.83
N SER A 177 -8.14 37.77 -36.11
CA SER A 177 -8.77 39.08 -35.90
C SER A 177 -10.07 39.24 -36.69
#